data_AF-A0A150H3H3-F1
#
_entry.id   AF-A0A150H3H3-F1
#
_cell.length_a   1.000
_cell.length_b   1.000
_cell.length_c   1.000
_cell.angle_alpha   90.00
_cell.angle_beta   90.00
_cell.angle_gamma   90.00
#
_symmetry.space_group_name_H-M   'P 1'
#
loop_
_entity.id
_entity.type
_entity.pdbx_description
1 polymer ?
#
loop_
_entity_poly.entity_id
_entity_poly.type
_entity_poly.pdbx_seq_one_letter_code
_entity_poly.pdbx_strand_id
1 'polypeptide(L)'
;MVEQAAEAAEAAQREAAAWKDKLSQTTNRIAQLEQRVFALESENKKLTRALVREVGEDVPLSKVLDESGAGEWKGRREQIIALRDQVKQLKVAAGQAPAETKQEAAAKGVINKISKERNQEMERVSTELSATRAELEALRQKYEGAMSRRKILEGELSGLKAKVSVVLEKANMDDKLIAALRAELAALRKGQAPTAGGLPSRPGGAAARAGSGSNSTPADEEDLWRELGSLRRKVAEQEEQIDRQEAIIHALQQRTSASSTPSGRPGSNGRPASGGRGSAWDGAAEQQIRLLEVENIRLGELVSLLQRKLETYEDAR
;
A
#
# COMPACT_ATOMS: atom_id res chain seq x y z
N MET A 1 11.65 -15.64 -71.38
CA MET A 1 12.85 -16.50 -71.55
C MET A 1 14.01 -16.01 -70.69
N VAL A 2 14.60 -14.83 -70.94
CA VAL A 2 15.72 -14.31 -70.13
C VAL A 2 15.30 -13.98 -68.69
N GLU A 3 14.13 -13.37 -68.50
CA GLU A 3 13.60 -13.00 -67.17
C GLU A 3 13.27 -14.21 -66.30
N GLN A 4 12.60 -15.24 -66.86
CA GLN A 4 12.33 -16.51 -66.17
C GLN A 4 13.62 -17.29 -65.82
N ALA A 5 14.65 -17.21 -66.65
CA ALA A 5 15.95 -17.82 -66.35
C ALA A 5 16.69 -17.06 -65.24
N ALA A 6 16.57 -15.73 -65.19
CA ALA A 6 17.11 -14.90 -64.11
C ALA A 6 16.40 -15.16 -62.78
N GLU A 7 15.06 -15.26 -62.78
CA GLU A 7 14.27 -15.60 -61.59
C GLU A 7 14.60 -17.02 -61.06
N ALA A 8 14.76 -18.00 -61.95
CA ALA A 8 15.17 -19.35 -61.57
C ALA A 8 16.60 -19.40 -60.99
N ALA A 9 17.53 -18.60 -61.54
CA ALA A 9 18.88 -18.49 -61.03
C ALA A 9 18.90 -17.80 -59.64
N GLU A 10 18.10 -16.74 -59.45
CA GLU A 10 17.95 -16.10 -58.14
C GLU A 10 17.31 -17.03 -57.11
N ALA A 11 16.30 -17.81 -57.50
CA ALA A 11 15.66 -18.79 -56.62
C ALA A 11 16.66 -19.89 -56.19
N ALA A 12 17.41 -20.45 -57.14
CA ALA A 12 18.47 -21.42 -56.85
C ALA A 12 19.57 -20.83 -55.97
N GLN A 13 19.94 -19.56 -56.16
CA GLN A 13 20.93 -18.87 -55.33
C GLN A 13 20.41 -18.62 -53.91
N ARG A 14 19.12 -18.27 -53.73
CA ARG A 14 18.47 -18.14 -52.42
C ARG A 14 18.38 -19.49 -51.70
N GLU A 15 18.04 -20.56 -52.39
CA GLU A 15 18.02 -21.91 -51.81
C GLU A 15 19.42 -22.39 -51.41
N ALA A 16 20.42 -22.19 -52.27
CA ALA A 16 21.81 -22.52 -51.95
C ALA A 16 22.32 -21.73 -50.73
N ALA A 17 21.97 -20.44 -50.63
CA ALA A 17 22.26 -19.63 -49.46
C ALA A 17 21.55 -20.17 -48.19
N ALA A 18 20.27 -20.50 -48.28
CA ALA A 18 19.51 -21.07 -47.16
C ALA A 18 20.08 -22.42 -46.69
N TRP A 19 20.53 -23.28 -47.61
CA TRP A 19 21.18 -24.55 -47.25
C TRP A 19 22.56 -24.35 -46.64
N LYS A 20 23.33 -23.37 -47.12
CA LYS A 20 24.63 -22.99 -46.55
C LYS A 20 24.46 -22.43 -45.13
N ASP A 21 23.45 -21.60 -44.90
CA ASP A 21 23.14 -21.05 -43.59
C ASP A 21 22.67 -22.15 -42.62
N LYS A 22 21.79 -23.06 -43.07
CA LYS A 22 21.39 -24.23 -42.28
C LYS A 22 22.57 -25.12 -41.93
N LEU A 23 23.48 -25.38 -42.87
CA LEU A 23 24.68 -26.16 -42.62
C LEU A 23 25.60 -25.45 -41.62
N SER A 24 25.80 -24.14 -41.77
CA SER A 24 26.58 -23.36 -40.80
C SER A 24 25.96 -23.41 -39.40
N GLN A 25 24.64 -23.27 -39.30
CA GLN A 25 23.91 -23.36 -38.03
C GLN A 25 24.04 -24.74 -37.39
N THR A 26 23.90 -25.83 -38.16
CA THR A 26 24.03 -27.19 -37.62
C THR A 26 25.46 -27.52 -37.24
N THR A 27 26.46 -27.10 -38.02
CA THR A 27 27.87 -27.25 -37.67
C THR A 27 28.21 -26.50 -36.37
N ASN A 28 27.74 -25.27 -36.22
CA ASN A 28 27.91 -24.51 -34.98
C ASN A 28 27.21 -25.20 -33.80
N ARG A 29 26.03 -25.78 -34.02
CA ARG A 29 25.30 -26.52 -32.99
C ARG A 29 26.04 -27.79 -32.56
N ILE A 30 26.62 -28.52 -33.50
CA ILE A 30 27.44 -29.71 -33.23
C ILE A 30 28.67 -29.32 -32.41
N ALA A 31 29.41 -28.29 -32.82
CA ALA A 31 30.58 -27.81 -32.07
C ALA A 31 30.24 -27.40 -30.63
N GLN A 32 29.11 -26.72 -30.43
CA GLN A 32 28.61 -26.39 -29.08
C GLN A 32 28.25 -27.62 -28.26
N LEU A 33 27.66 -28.65 -28.89
CA LEU A 33 27.31 -29.89 -28.20
C LEU A 33 28.57 -30.69 -27.84
N GLU A 34 29.55 -30.78 -28.73
CA GLU A 34 30.84 -31.42 -28.46
C GLU A 34 31.57 -30.74 -27.30
N GLN A 35 31.62 -29.41 -27.28
CA GLN A 35 32.18 -28.65 -26.17
C GLN A 35 31.42 -28.92 -24.86
N ARG A 36 30.09 -29.02 -24.91
CA ARG A 36 29.27 -29.34 -23.73
C ARG A 36 29.52 -30.76 -23.23
N VAL A 37 29.65 -31.74 -24.13
CA VAL A 37 29.98 -33.13 -23.78
C VAL A 37 31.34 -33.18 -23.10
N PHE A 38 32.37 -32.54 -23.67
CA PHE A 38 33.70 -32.49 -23.07
C PHE A 38 33.70 -31.82 -21.68
N ALA A 39 32.94 -30.74 -21.51
CA ALA A 39 32.78 -30.07 -20.22
C ALA A 39 32.12 -30.99 -19.19
N LEU A 40 31.03 -31.65 -19.56
CA LEU A 40 30.31 -32.60 -18.71
C LEU A 40 31.17 -33.81 -18.34
N GLU A 41 31.95 -34.35 -19.26
CA GLU A 41 32.87 -35.46 -18.97
C GLU A 41 33.97 -35.06 -17.98
N SER A 42 34.53 -33.86 -18.14
CA SER A 42 35.54 -33.31 -17.21
C SER A 42 34.94 -33.08 -15.82
N GLU A 43 33.73 -32.55 -15.75
CA GLU A 43 32.99 -32.36 -14.50
C GLU A 43 32.64 -33.70 -13.85
N ASN A 44 32.16 -34.67 -14.63
CA ASN A 44 31.85 -36.01 -14.15
C ASN A 44 33.10 -36.66 -13.52
N LYS A 45 34.25 -36.61 -14.19
CA LYS A 45 35.54 -37.09 -13.63
C LYS A 45 35.95 -36.36 -12.35
N LYS A 46 35.62 -35.07 -12.18
CA LYS A 46 35.87 -34.34 -10.92
C LYS A 46 34.95 -34.82 -9.82
N LEU A 47 33.65 -34.97 -10.11
CA LEU A 47 32.64 -35.46 -9.18
C LEU A 47 32.92 -36.90 -8.75
N THR A 48 33.26 -37.80 -9.67
CA THR A 48 33.67 -39.17 -9.35
C THR A 48 34.87 -39.18 -8.40
N ARG A 49 35.89 -38.36 -8.65
CA ARG A 49 37.07 -38.25 -7.77
C ARG A 49 36.76 -37.64 -6.40
N ALA A 50 35.82 -36.71 -6.33
CA ALA A 50 35.35 -36.19 -5.04
C ALA A 50 34.62 -37.29 -4.27
N LEU A 51 33.71 -38.00 -4.94
CA LEU A 51 32.94 -39.08 -4.35
C LEU A 51 33.84 -40.23 -3.86
N VAL A 52 34.85 -40.66 -4.64
CA VAL A 52 35.83 -41.66 -4.19
C VAL A 52 36.57 -41.20 -2.92
N ARG A 53 36.94 -39.92 -2.80
CA ARG A 53 37.61 -39.41 -1.59
C ARG A 53 36.70 -39.43 -0.35
N GLU A 54 35.43 -39.12 -0.54
CA GLU A 54 34.41 -39.17 0.53
C GLU A 54 34.07 -40.61 0.92
N VAL A 55 33.96 -41.51 -0.06
CA VAL A 55 33.57 -42.90 0.12
C VAL A 55 34.73 -43.76 0.64
N GLY A 56 35.96 -43.48 0.23
CA GLY A 56 37.16 -44.29 0.45
C GLY A 56 37.68 -44.88 -0.87
N GLU A 57 39.01 -44.96 -1.02
CA GLU A 57 39.66 -45.44 -2.25
C GLU A 57 39.41 -46.94 -2.50
N ASP A 58 39.06 -47.68 -1.45
CA ASP A 58 38.93 -49.14 -1.46
C ASP A 58 37.50 -49.64 -1.79
N VAL A 59 36.54 -48.72 -1.95
CA VAL A 59 35.13 -49.05 -2.16
C VAL A 59 34.72 -48.71 -3.60
N PRO A 60 34.30 -49.70 -4.41
CA PRO A 60 33.79 -49.45 -5.74
C PRO A 60 32.51 -48.58 -5.68
N LEU A 61 32.52 -47.43 -6.36
CA LEU A 61 31.35 -46.53 -6.42
C LEU A 61 30.09 -47.21 -6.96
N SER A 62 30.24 -48.22 -7.82
CA SER A 62 29.12 -49.04 -8.31
C SER A 62 28.35 -49.68 -7.15
N LYS A 63 29.04 -50.23 -6.14
CA LYS A 63 28.39 -50.85 -4.98
C LYS A 63 27.67 -49.85 -4.07
N VAL A 64 28.10 -48.59 -4.08
CA VAL A 64 27.44 -47.50 -3.33
C VAL A 64 26.22 -46.97 -4.08
N LEU A 65 26.26 -47.00 -5.42
CA LEU A 65 25.20 -46.54 -6.30
C LEU A 65 24.10 -47.58 -6.55
N ASP A 66 24.41 -48.88 -6.42
CA ASP A 66 23.42 -49.95 -6.54
C ASP A 66 22.44 -49.89 -5.35
N GLU A 67 21.14 -49.73 -5.63
CA GLU A 67 20.07 -49.60 -4.62
C GLU A 67 20.01 -50.78 -3.64
N SER A 68 20.47 -51.97 -4.07
CA SER A 68 20.61 -53.17 -3.24
C SER A 68 21.72 -53.07 -2.19
N GLY A 69 22.72 -52.19 -2.37
CA GLY A 69 23.85 -51.95 -1.46
C GLY A 69 23.73 -50.67 -0.64
N ALA A 70 22.75 -49.81 -0.94
CA ALA A 70 22.52 -48.53 -0.26
C ALA A 70 22.18 -48.67 1.24
N GLY A 71 21.70 -49.84 1.67
CA GLY A 71 21.47 -50.15 3.09
C GLY A 71 22.67 -50.74 3.83
N GLU A 72 23.65 -51.31 3.11
CA GLU A 72 24.80 -52.02 3.69
C GLU A 72 26.06 -51.14 3.74
N TRP A 73 26.15 -50.14 2.86
CA TRP A 73 27.28 -49.21 2.85
C TRP A 73 27.12 -48.10 3.90
N LYS A 74 27.86 -48.22 5.00
CA LYS A 74 28.00 -47.18 6.02
C LYS A 74 29.05 -46.16 5.58
N GLY A 75 28.64 -44.93 5.29
CA GLY A 75 29.54 -43.89 4.77
C GLY A 75 30.76 -43.63 5.68
N ARG A 76 31.89 -43.21 5.09
CA ARG A 76 33.16 -43.00 5.83
C ARG A 76 33.01 -42.12 7.06
N ARG A 77 32.20 -41.06 6.98
CA ARG A 77 31.86 -40.20 8.12
C ARG A 77 31.26 -40.99 9.28
N GLU A 78 30.27 -41.83 9.00
CA GLU A 78 29.60 -42.65 10.01
C GLU A 78 30.51 -43.77 10.53
N GLN A 79 31.36 -44.33 9.67
CA GLN A 79 32.38 -45.30 10.08
C GLN A 79 33.41 -44.66 11.02
N ILE A 80 33.87 -43.43 10.72
CA ILE A 80 34.75 -42.67 11.61
C ILE A 80 34.06 -42.36 12.94
N ILE A 81 32.78 -41.97 12.94
CA ILE A 81 32.03 -41.74 14.18
C ILE A 81 31.92 -43.03 14.99
N ALA A 82 31.52 -44.13 14.35
CA ALA A 82 31.40 -45.43 15.03
C ALA A 82 32.75 -45.91 15.59
N LEU A 83 33.85 -45.76 14.83
CA LEU A 83 35.19 -46.10 15.31
C LEU A 83 35.63 -45.17 16.44
N ARG A 84 35.33 -43.87 16.38
CA ARG A 84 35.62 -42.93 17.49
C ARG A 84 34.84 -43.31 18.75
N ASP A 85 33.58 -43.68 18.62
CA ASP A 85 32.75 -44.13 19.74
C ASP A 85 33.24 -45.46 20.31
N GLN A 86 33.62 -46.42 19.46
CA GLN A 86 34.26 -47.67 19.88
C GLN A 86 35.59 -47.42 20.60
N VAL A 87 36.44 -46.56 20.07
CA VAL A 87 37.70 -46.17 20.73
C VAL A 87 37.42 -45.49 22.07
N LYS A 88 36.39 -44.65 22.16
CA LYS A 88 35.98 -44.02 23.42
C LYS A 88 35.47 -45.05 24.43
N GLN A 89 34.64 -46.00 24.01
CA GLN A 89 34.15 -47.10 24.85
C GLN A 89 35.29 -48.01 25.33
N LEU A 90 36.21 -48.39 24.44
CA LEU A 90 37.37 -49.22 24.78
C LEU A 90 38.34 -48.50 25.73
N LYS A 91 38.56 -47.19 25.55
CA LYS A 91 39.35 -46.38 26.49
C LYS A 91 38.73 -46.36 27.88
N VAL A 92 37.41 -46.15 27.96
CA VAL A 92 36.66 -46.20 29.23
C VAL A 92 36.75 -47.58 29.87
N ALA A 93 36.57 -48.65 29.09
CA ALA A 93 36.71 -50.04 29.57
C ALA A 93 38.14 -50.37 30.04
N ALA A 94 39.15 -49.73 29.45
CA ALA A 94 40.55 -49.84 29.87
C ALA A 94 40.92 -48.93 31.05
N GLY A 95 39.94 -48.29 31.72
CA GLY A 95 40.18 -47.39 32.85
C GLY A 95 40.83 -46.05 32.47
N GLN A 96 40.99 -45.76 31.18
CA GLN A 96 41.42 -44.46 30.71
C GLN A 96 40.21 -43.54 30.68
N ALA A 97 40.24 -42.47 31.48
CA ALA A 97 39.21 -41.44 31.44
C ALA A 97 39.02 -40.95 30.00
N PRO A 98 37.78 -40.66 29.55
CA PRO A 98 37.53 -40.12 28.22
C PRO A 98 38.14 -38.72 28.15
N ALA A 99 39.41 -38.63 27.76
CA ALA A 99 40.07 -37.37 27.50
C ALA A 99 39.49 -36.80 26.21
N GLU A 100 38.79 -35.66 26.32
CA GLU A 100 38.48 -34.86 25.13
C GLU A 100 39.78 -34.58 24.38
N THR A 101 39.82 -34.92 23.10
CA THR A 101 41.00 -34.62 22.32
C THR A 101 41.17 -33.10 22.21
N LYS A 102 42.41 -32.60 22.21
CA LYS A 102 42.69 -31.15 22.04
C LYS A 102 41.95 -30.55 20.84
N GLN A 103 41.73 -31.34 19.78
CA GLN A 103 40.93 -30.95 18.61
C GLN A 103 39.43 -30.78 18.91
N GLU A 104 38.82 -31.64 19.73
CA GLU A 104 37.40 -31.50 20.12
C GLU A 104 37.18 -30.29 21.01
N ALA A 105 38.06 -30.05 21.99
CA ALA A 105 38.02 -28.86 22.83
C ALA A 105 38.20 -27.56 22.01
N ALA A 106 39.15 -27.56 21.05
CA ALA A 106 39.36 -26.43 20.15
C ALA A 106 38.14 -26.20 19.24
N ALA A 107 37.56 -27.26 18.65
CA ALA A 107 36.37 -27.16 17.80
C ALA A 107 35.17 -26.62 18.57
N LYS A 108 34.92 -27.10 19.80
CA LYS A 108 33.86 -26.55 20.67
C LYS A 108 34.09 -25.08 21.00
N GLY A 109 35.34 -24.68 21.28
CA GLY A 109 35.69 -23.28 21.52
C GLY A 109 35.37 -22.37 20.33
N VAL A 110 35.72 -22.80 19.11
CA VAL A 110 35.40 -22.06 17.88
C VAL A 110 33.89 -21.98 17.65
N ILE A 111 33.15 -23.08 17.83
CA ILE A 111 31.68 -23.11 17.69
C ILE A 111 31.01 -22.17 18.70
N ASN A 112 31.50 -22.15 19.95
CA ASN A 112 30.97 -21.26 20.98
C ASN A 112 31.26 -19.79 20.67
N LYS A 113 32.46 -19.49 20.16
CA LYS A 113 32.82 -18.13 19.73
C LYS A 113 31.92 -17.66 18.58
N ILE A 114 31.77 -18.47 17.54
CA ILE A 114 30.89 -18.16 16.40
C ILE A 114 29.43 -18.02 16.86
N SER A 115 28.96 -18.90 17.72
CA SER A 115 27.60 -18.83 18.27
C SER A 115 27.36 -17.54 19.05
N LYS A 116 28.35 -17.12 19.85
CA LYS A 116 28.28 -15.88 20.63
C LYS A 116 28.28 -14.64 19.73
N GLU A 117 29.19 -14.57 18.75
CA GLU A 117 29.26 -13.48 17.78
C GLU A 117 27.96 -13.38 16.98
N ARG A 118 27.42 -14.51 16.51
CA ARG A 118 26.12 -14.56 15.82
C ARG A 118 24.99 -14.05 16.70
N ASN A 119 24.96 -14.41 17.97
CA ASN A 119 23.91 -13.95 18.90
C ASN A 119 24.01 -12.45 19.17
N GLN A 120 25.22 -11.93 19.33
CA GLN A 120 25.48 -10.50 19.51
C GLN A 120 25.07 -9.69 18.29
N GLU A 121 25.42 -10.16 17.08
CA GLU A 121 25.00 -9.49 15.85
C GLU A 121 23.48 -9.53 15.67
N MET A 122 22.85 -10.66 15.99
CA MET A 122 21.39 -10.79 15.94
C MET A 122 20.69 -9.82 16.91
N GLU A 123 21.21 -9.65 18.13
CA GLU A 123 20.69 -8.71 19.11
C GLU A 123 20.91 -7.25 18.67
N ARG A 124 22.09 -6.93 18.13
CA ARG A 124 22.41 -5.62 17.56
C ARG A 124 21.47 -5.26 16.40
N VAL A 125 21.30 -6.15 15.43
CA VAL A 125 20.39 -5.91 14.30
C VAL A 125 18.93 -5.84 14.77
N SER A 126 18.53 -6.66 15.74
CA SER A 126 17.18 -6.61 16.31
C SER A 126 16.88 -5.26 16.98
N THR A 127 17.86 -4.70 17.70
CA THR A 127 17.70 -3.39 18.36
C THR A 127 17.73 -2.24 17.37
N GLU A 128 18.57 -2.29 16.34
CA GLU A 128 18.55 -1.29 15.25
C GLU A 128 17.23 -1.33 14.47
N LEU A 129 16.71 -2.53 14.21
CA LEU A 129 15.43 -2.71 13.52
C LEU A 129 14.24 -2.20 14.36
N SER A 130 14.25 -2.37 15.68
CA SER A 130 13.20 -1.82 16.54
C SER A 130 13.29 -0.28 16.63
N ALA A 131 14.49 0.27 16.74
CA ALA A 131 14.72 1.72 16.76
C ALA A 131 14.28 2.39 15.46
N THR A 132 14.70 1.86 14.30
CA THR A 132 14.32 2.39 12.98
C THR A 132 12.82 2.30 12.73
N ARG A 133 12.13 1.25 13.21
CA ARG A 133 10.66 1.17 13.16
C ARG A 133 10.00 2.24 14.01
N ALA A 134 10.50 2.51 15.21
CA ALA A 134 9.98 3.56 16.07
C ALA A 134 10.17 4.96 15.43
N GLU A 135 11.32 5.21 14.81
CA GLU A 135 11.59 6.44 14.08
C GLU A 135 10.66 6.61 12.87
N LEU A 136 10.43 5.53 12.11
CA LEU A 136 9.51 5.55 10.97
C LEU A 136 8.10 5.91 11.41
N GLU A 137 7.62 5.34 12.51
CA GLU A 137 6.29 5.61 13.04
C GLU A 137 6.17 7.06 13.54
N ALA A 138 7.19 7.58 14.22
CA ALA A 138 7.25 8.97 14.63
C ALA A 138 7.25 9.94 13.42
N LEU A 139 7.95 9.58 12.33
CA LEU A 139 7.95 10.35 11.09
C LEU A 139 6.58 10.31 10.40
N ARG A 140 5.90 9.16 10.38
CA ARG A 140 4.55 9.03 9.84
C ARG A 140 3.57 9.94 10.57
N GLN A 141 3.57 9.94 11.91
CA GLN A 141 2.69 10.81 12.69
C GLN A 141 2.95 12.29 12.42
N LYS A 142 4.23 12.70 12.32
CA LYS A 142 4.59 14.08 11.93
C LYS A 142 4.10 14.42 10.52
N TYR A 143 4.24 13.49 9.57
CA TYR A 143 3.78 13.68 8.20
C TYR A 143 2.26 13.79 8.11
N GLU A 144 1.52 12.93 8.82
CA GLU A 144 0.05 13.02 8.90
C GLU A 144 -0.41 14.33 9.52
N GLY A 145 0.25 14.79 10.59
CA GLY A 145 0.00 16.10 11.19
C GLY A 145 0.29 17.27 10.23
N ALA A 146 1.38 17.18 9.45
CA ALA A 146 1.69 18.18 8.43
C ALA A 146 0.67 18.16 7.28
N MET A 147 0.22 16.97 6.86
CA MET A 147 -0.79 16.80 5.81
C MET A 147 -2.16 17.35 6.22
N SER A 148 -2.61 17.08 7.45
CA SER A 148 -3.88 17.63 7.96
C SER A 148 -3.82 19.14 8.06
N ARG A 149 -2.71 19.69 8.58
CA ARG A 149 -2.49 21.14 8.62
C ARG A 149 -2.48 21.75 7.22
N ARG A 150 -1.81 21.12 6.24
CA ARG A 150 -1.81 21.57 4.85
C ARG A 150 -3.22 21.65 4.29
N LYS A 151 -4.03 20.60 4.50
CA LYS A 151 -5.42 20.54 4.04
C LYS A 151 -6.28 21.65 4.64
N ILE A 152 -6.13 21.94 5.93
CA ILE A 152 -6.85 23.04 6.61
C ILE A 152 -6.43 24.38 6.01
N LEU A 153 -5.13 24.63 5.88
CA LEU A 153 -4.60 25.88 5.31
C LEU A 153 -5.02 26.08 3.85
N GLU A 154 -5.06 25.02 3.05
CA GLU A 154 -5.58 25.05 1.67
C GLU A 154 -7.07 25.42 1.65
N GLY A 155 -7.86 24.88 2.60
CA GLY A 155 -9.25 25.25 2.79
C GLY A 155 -9.44 26.72 3.16
N GLU A 156 -8.71 27.20 4.17
CA GLU A 156 -8.71 28.60 4.60
C GLU A 156 -8.31 29.56 3.47
N LEU A 157 -7.27 29.21 2.71
CA LEU A 157 -6.82 29.98 1.56
C LEU A 157 -7.90 30.06 0.47
N SER A 158 -8.60 28.96 0.20
CA SER A 158 -9.70 28.97 -0.79
C SER A 158 -10.88 29.84 -0.31
N GLY A 159 -11.23 29.75 0.98
CA GLY A 159 -12.25 30.59 1.59
C GLY A 159 -11.88 32.09 1.58
N LEU A 160 -10.61 32.42 1.85
CA LEU A 160 -10.11 33.79 1.76
C LEU A 160 -10.18 34.33 0.32
N LYS A 161 -9.80 33.51 -0.69
CA LYS A 161 -9.93 33.88 -2.10
C LYS A 161 -11.39 34.17 -2.48
N ALA A 162 -12.33 33.34 -2.02
CA ALA A 162 -13.76 33.56 -2.25
C ALA A 162 -14.23 34.90 -1.62
N LYS A 163 -13.84 35.18 -0.37
CA LYS A 163 -14.16 36.46 0.30
C LYS A 163 -13.58 37.66 -0.47
N VAL A 164 -12.35 37.57 -0.96
CA VAL A 164 -11.73 38.62 -1.78
C VAL A 164 -12.51 38.82 -3.08
N SER A 165 -12.95 37.76 -3.76
CA SER A 165 -13.80 37.86 -4.96
C SER A 165 -15.07 38.66 -4.70
N VAL A 166 -15.79 38.35 -3.62
CA VAL A 166 -17.03 39.06 -3.24
C VAL A 166 -16.78 40.54 -2.97
N VAL A 167 -15.68 40.88 -2.29
CA VAL A 167 -15.32 42.29 -2.03
C VAL A 167 -14.98 43.01 -3.33
N LEU A 168 -14.29 42.37 -4.27
CA LEU A 168 -13.99 42.94 -5.59
C LEU A 168 -15.27 43.14 -6.43
N GLU A 169 -16.20 42.19 -6.40
CA GLU A 169 -17.51 42.32 -7.05
C GLU A 169 -18.32 43.47 -6.47
N LYS A 170 -18.34 43.60 -5.14
CA LYS A 170 -18.98 44.72 -4.45
C LYS A 170 -18.33 46.05 -4.85
N ALA A 171 -17.00 46.14 -4.84
CA ALA A 171 -16.30 47.36 -5.24
C ALA A 171 -16.65 47.77 -6.68
N ASN A 172 -16.75 46.80 -7.60
CA ASN A 172 -17.18 47.05 -8.97
C ASN A 172 -18.65 47.51 -9.06
N MET A 173 -19.54 46.95 -8.24
CA MET A 173 -20.92 47.44 -8.13
C MET A 173 -20.98 48.88 -7.60
N ASP A 174 -20.20 49.17 -6.56
CA ASP A 174 -20.08 50.51 -5.97
C ASP A 174 -19.54 51.52 -7.01
N ASP A 175 -18.53 51.14 -7.81
CA ASP A 175 -18.00 51.97 -8.90
C ASP A 175 -19.05 52.27 -9.97
N LYS A 176 -19.86 51.28 -10.35
CA LYS A 176 -20.97 51.47 -11.30
C LYS A 176 -22.04 52.41 -10.74
N LEU A 177 -22.39 52.25 -9.46
CA LEU A 177 -23.35 53.12 -8.79
C LEU A 177 -22.82 54.57 -8.73
N ILE A 178 -21.55 54.75 -8.36
CA ILE A 178 -20.90 56.06 -8.33
C ILE A 178 -20.91 56.69 -9.73
N ALA A 179 -20.62 55.92 -10.79
CA ALA A 179 -20.67 56.40 -12.16
C ALA A 179 -22.07 56.87 -12.56
N ALA A 180 -23.11 56.10 -12.22
CA ALA A 180 -24.51 56.46 -12.48
C ALA A 180 -24.92 57.75 -11.74
N LEU A 181 -24.60 57.85 -10.44
CA LEU A 181 -24.88 59.05 -9.64
C LEU A 181 -24.13 60.28 -10.15
N ARG A 182 -22.87 60.12 -10.56
CA ARG A 182 -22.10 61.21 -11.19
C ARG A 182 -22.74 61.68 -12.49
N ALA A 183 -23.26 60.76 -13.30
CA ALA A 183 -23.97 61.10 -14.54
C ALA A 183 -25.28 61.86 -14.25
N GLU A 184 -26.06 61.43 -13.25
CA GLU A 184 -27.28 62.11 -12.82
C GLU A 184 -27.00 63.52 -12.28
N LEU A 185 -26.00 63.69 -11.41
CA LEU A 185 -25.57 65.00 -10.92
C LEU A 185 -25.11 65.92 -12.06
N ALA A 186 -24.42 65.38 -13.07
CA ALA A 186 -24.03 66.15 -14.25
C ALA A 186 -25.27 66.59 -15.07
N ALA A 187 -26.26 65.71 -15.24
CA ALA A 187 -27.50 66.03 -15.93
C ALA A 187 -28.32 67.09 -15.19
N LEU A 188 -28.46 66.97 -13.87
CA LEU A 188 -29.13 67.96 -13.02
C LEU A 188 -28.42 69.32 -13.06
N ARG A 189 -27.08 69.34 -12.96
CA ARG A 189 -26.30 70.58 -13.10
C ARG A 189 -26.46 71.22 -14.48
N LYS A 190 -26.53 70.42 -15.55
CA LYS A 190 -26.82 70.90 -16.90
C LYS A 190 -28.24 71.45 -17.02
N GLY A 191 -29.19 70.91 -16.26
CA GLY A 191 -30.53 71.47 -16.08
C GLY A 191 -30.58 72.72 -15.19
N GLN A 192 -29.53 73.00 -14.41
CA GLN A 192 -29.49 74.07 -13.38
C GLN A 192 -28.60 75.29 -13.71
N ALA A 193 -27.95 75.38 -14.89
CA ALA A 193 -27.11 76.53 -15.21
C ALA A 193 -27.37 77.12 -16.62
N PRO A 194 -27.58 78.44 -16.78
CA PRO A 194 -28.16 79.40 -15.84
C PRO A 194 -29.42 80.08 -16.41
N THR A 195 -30.51 80.06 -15.63
CA THR A 195 -31.45 81.19 -15.58
C THR A 195 -30.84 82.27 -14.69
N ALA A 196 -29.76 82.89 -15.17
CA ALA A 196 -29.22 84.15 -14.65
C ALA A 196 -29.42 85.22 -15.72
N GLY A 197 -30.60 85.84 -15.71
CA GLY A 197 -30.94 86.95 -16.60
C GLY A 197 -32.43 87.26 -16.58
N GLY A 198 -32.85 88.15 -15.67
CA GLY A 198 -34.16 88.83 -15.74
C GLY A 198 -35.18 88.42 -14.67
N LEU A 199 -35.24 89.21 -13.60
CA LEU A 199 -36.47 89.47 -12.82
C LEU A 199 -37.52 90.13 -13.74
N PRO A 200 -38.85 89.94 -13.53
CA PRO A 200 -39.51 90.44 -12.31
C PRO A 200 -40.61 89.54 -11.69
N SER A 201 -40.55 89.48 -10.36
CA SER A 201 -41.64 89.68 -9.38
C SER A 201 -43.07 89.17 -9.66
N ARG A 202 -43.51 88.12 -8.93
CA ARG A 202 -44.52 88.20 -7.84
C ARG A 202 -44.79 86.84 -7.16
N PRO A 203 -45.34 86.85 -5.92
CA PRO A 203 -45.10 85.79 -4.93
C PRO A 203 -46.30 84.86 -4.72
N GLY A 204 -46.03 83.71 -4.09
CA GLY A 204 -47.03 82.93 -3.35
C GLY A 204 -46.91 81.43 -3.59
N GLY A 205 -46.66 80.66 -2.52
CA GLY A 205 -46.91 79.22 -2.55
C GLY A 205 -45.91 78.36 -1.78
N ALA A 206 -46.10 78.33 -0.46
CA ALA A 206 -46.00 77.18 0.44
C ALA A 206 -44.87 76.13 0.27
N ALA A 207 -44.18 75.93 1.39
CA ALA A 207 -43.34 74.81 1.74
C ALA A 207 -43.97 73.42 1.53
N ALA A 208 -43.16 72.50 1.00
CA ALA A 208 -43.16 71.06 1.28
C ALA A 208 -41.70 70.63 1.11
N ARG A 209 -40.86 70.49 2.14
CA ARG A 209 -40.80 69.43 3.17
C ARG A 209 -41.01 68.01 2.62
N ALA A 210 -39.92 67.25 2.72
CA ALA A 210 -39.82 65.90 3.30
C ALA A 210 -39.28 64.83 2.34
N GLY A 211 -38.29 64.09 2.85
CA GLY A 211 -37.52 63.10 2.13
C GLY A 211 -38.33 61.89 1.70
N SER A 212 -37.90 61.31 0.58
CA SER A 212 -38.30 60.00 0.12
C SER A 212 -37.56 58.95 0.95
N GLY A 213 -38.11 58.67 2.13
CA GLY A 213 -37.82 57.45 2.87
C GLY A 213 -38.70 56.34 2.31
N SER A 214 -38.05 55.24 1.92
CA SER A 214 -38.65 53.95 1.59
C SER A 214 -39.83 53.62 2.53
N ASN A 215 -41.05 53.63 1.98
CA ASN A 215 -42.24 53.22 2.69
C ASN A 215 -42.41 51.69 2.52
N SER A 216 -41.65 50.89 3.28
CA SER A 216 -41.98 49.48 3.49
C SER A 216 -43.24 49.44 4.35
N THR A 217 -44.29 48.79 3.87
CA THR A 217 -45.52 48.68 4.67
C THR A 217 -45.30 47.67 5.79
N PRO A 218 -45.96 47.80 6.96
CA PRO A 218 -45.84 46.82 8.04
C PRO A 218 -46.26 45.39 7.61
N ALA A 219 -47.04 45.26 6.54
CA ALA A 219 -47.38 43.97 5.93
C ALA A 219 -46.18 43.33 5.20
N ASP A 220 -45.38 44.13 4.48
CA ASP A 220 -44.16 43.65 3.79
C ASP A 220 -43.11 43.18 4.81
N GLU A 221 -43.02 43.85 5.96
CA GLU A 221 -42.13 43.42 7.05
C GLU A 221 -42.60 42.11 7.69
N GLU A 222 -43.90 41.91 7.91
CA GLU A 222 -44.43 40.63 8.42
C GLU A 222 -44.17 39.46 7.46
N ASP A 223 -44.31 39.66 6.15
CA ASP A 223 -44.04 38.63 5.15
C ASP A 223 -42.54 38.28 5.10
N LEU A 224 -41.66 39.28 5.20
CA LEU A 224 -40.21 39.05 5.33
C LEU A 224 -39.85 38.29 6.61
N TRP A 225 -40.51 38.57 7.73
CA TRP A 225 -40.32 37.81 8.99
C TRP A 225 -40.80 36.37 8.87
N ARG A 226 -41.90 36.12 8.15
CA ARG A 226 -42.40 34.76 7.87
C ARG A 226 -41.46 33.98 6.97
N GLU A 227 -40.96 34.61 5.91
CA GLU A 227 -39.96 34.02 5.02
C GLU A 227 -38.65 33.74 5.74
N LEU A 228 -38.17 34.67 6.56
CA LEU A 228 -37.00 34.48 7.40
C LEU A 228 -37.19 33.32 8.39
N GLY A 229 -38.37 33.20 9.01
CA GLY A 229 -38.72 32.07 9.87
C GLY A 229 -38.84 30.74 9.13
N SER A 230 -39.27 30.76 7.86
CA SER A 230 -39.30 29.58 6.97
C SER A 230 -37.89 29.14 6.59
N LEU A 231 -37.03 30.09 6.21
CA LEU A 231 -35.62 29.85 5.88
C LEU A 231 -34.84 29.33 7.07
N ARG A 232 -35.05 29.89 8.27
CA ARG A 232 -34.41 29.39 9.50
C ARG A 232 -34.80 27.94 9.83
N ARG A 233 -36.06 27.56 9.61
CA ARG A 233 -36.51 26.16 9.79
C ARG A 233 -35.87 25.21 8.77
N LYS A 234 -35.80 25.62 7.49
CA LYS A 234 -35.13 24.83 6.45
C LYS A 234 -33.63 24.65 6.74
N VAL A 235 -32.97 25.69 7.25
CA VAL A 235 -31.56 25.60 7.67
C VAL A 235 -31.40 24.62 8.84
N ALA A 236 -32.26 24.70 9.86
CA ALA A 236 -32.22 23.76 10.98
C ALA A 236 -32.47 22.29 10.57
N GLU A 237 -33.40 22.04 9.63
CA GLU A 237 -33.63 20.70 9.08
C GLU A 237 -32.43 20.19 8.29
N GLN A 238 -31.76 21.06 7.52
CA GLN A 238 -30.55 20.70 6.78
C GLN A 238 -29.36 20.43 7.73
N GLU A 239 -29.21 21.21 8.80
CA GLU A 239 -28.20 20.98 9.84
C GLU A 239 -28.41 19.62 10.51
N GLU A 240 -29.63 19.29 10.92
CA GLU A 240 -29.94 17.98 11.52
C GLU A 240 -29.70 16.82 10.51
N GLN A 241 -29.93 17.07 9.23
CA GLN A 241 -29.62 16.09 8.18
C GLN A 241 -28.11 15.88 8.02
N ILE A 242 -27.31 16.95 8.09
CA ILE A 242 -25.84 16.88 8.05
C ILE A 242 -25.34 16.12 9.28
N ASP A 243 -25.81 16.43 10.48
CA ASP A 243 -25.42 15.74 11.72
C ASP A 243 -25.69 14.22 11.63
N ARG A 244 -26.85 13.84 11.08
CA ARG A 244 -27.18 12.43 10.83
C ARG A 244 -26.21 11.76 9.85
N GLN A 245 -25.85 12.45 8.76
CA GLN A 245 -24.90 11.94 7.77
C GLN A 245 -23.49 11.82 8.36
N GLU A 246 -23.05 12.79 9.15
CA GLU A 246 -21.76 12.76 9.85
C GLU A 246 -21.68 11.60 10.84
N ALA A 247 -22.75 11.34 11.61
CA ALA A 247 -22.82 10.19 12.50
C ALA A 247 -22.70 8.85 11.75
N ILE A 248 -23.33 8.72 10.58
CA ILE A 248 -23.23 7.52 9.73
C ILE A 248 -21.80 7.37 9.20
N ILE A 249 -21.18 8.45 8.73
CA ILE A 249 -19.79 8.43 8.24
C ILE A 249 -18.84 8.03 9.37
N HIS A 250 -18.99 8.58 10.56
CA HIS A 250 -18.19 8.20 11.72
C HIS A 250 -18.37 6.73 12.10
N ALA A 251 -19.60 6.21 12.09
CA ALA A 251 -19.86 4.80 12.35
C ALA A 251 -19.24 3.87 11.28
N LEU A 252 -19.29 4.26 10.01
CA LEU A 252 -18.67 3.52 8.91
C LEU A 252 -17.14 3.56 9.01
N GLN A 253 -16.56 4.73 9.30
CA GLN A 253 -15.13 4.87 9.53
C GLN A 253 -14.67 3.98 10.69
N GLN A 254 -15.36 4.02 11.83
CA GLN A 254 -15.04 3.15 12.99
C GLN A 254 -15.11 1.66 12.64
N ARG A 255 -16.10 1.21 11.84
CA ARG A 255 -16.18 -0.18 11.37
C ARG A 255 -15.02 -0.53 10.42
N THR A 256 -14.64 0.36 9.51
CA THR A 256 -13.50 0.14 8.61
C THR A 256 -12.15 0.15 9.34
N SER A 257 -12.00 0.96 10.39
CA SER A 257 -10.83 0.98 11.25
C SER A 257 -10.74 -0.30 12.10
N ALA A 258 -11.86 -0.78 12.63
CA ALA A 258 -11.90 -2.04 13.38
C ALA A 258 -11.63 -3.26 12.48
N SER A 259 -12.09 -3.24 11.22
CA SER A 259 -11.83 -4.32 10.25
C SER A 259 -10.42 -4.29 9.64
N SER A 260 -9.65 -3.21 9.82
CA SER A 260 -8.30 -3.06 9.25
C SER A 260 -7.16 -3.34 10.25
N THR A 261 -7.46 -3.83 11.45
CA THR A 261 -6.43 -4.34 12.38
C THR A 261 -5.84 -5.65 11.83
N PRO A 262 -4.56 -5.69 11.38
CA PRO A 262 -3.93 -6.94 10.97
C PRO A 262 -3.54 -7.69 12.25
N SER A 263 -4.06 -8.91 12.41
CA SER A 263 -3.54 -9.89 13.36
C SER A 263 -2.06 -10.14 13.09
N GLY A 264 -1.20 -9.43 13.81
CA GLY A 264 0.23 -9.65 13.84
C GLY A 264 0.55 -10.84 14.73
N ARG A 265 0.82 -12.00 14.14
CA ARG A 265 1.49 -13.13 14.79
C ARG A 265 2.91 -12.73 15.23
N PRO A 266 3.34 -13.03 16.46
CA PRO A 266 4.75 -13.21 16.79
C PRO A 266 5.07 -14.70 16.85
N GLY A 267 5.99 -15.16 15.98
CA GLY A 267 6.56 -16.50 16.04
C GLY A 267 7.92 -16.50 16.74
N SER A 268 7.95 -17.17 17.91
CA SER A 268 8.97 -18.09 18.50
C SER A 268 10.47 -17.70 18.51
N ASN A 269 11.28 -17.93 19.55
CA ASN A 269 11.38 -19.10 20.44
C ASN A 269 12.16 -18.78 21.75
N GLY A 270 11.76 -19.40 22.86
CA GLY A 270 12.54 -19.46 24.11
C GLY A 270 11.77 -20.10 25.27
N ARG A 271 11.90 -21.42 25.43
CA ARG A 271 11.52 -22.17 26.66
C ARG A 271 12.58 -21.92 27.75
N PRO A 272 12.30 -22.05 29.07
CA PRO A 272 11.78 -23.32 29.61
C PRO A 272 10.75 -23.24 30.77
N ALA A 273 10.11 -24.41 30.93
CA ALA A 273 9.62 -25.04 32.16
C ALA A 273 8.33 -24.55 32.86
N SER A 274 7.45 -25.55 33.03
CA SER A 274 6.55 -25.78 34.16
C SER A 274 5.27 -24.93 34.29
N GLY A 275 4.13 -25.64 34.34
CA GLY A 275 2.87 -25.11 34.87
C GLY A 275 1.71 -25.25 33.90
N GLY A 276 0.97 -26.36 33.99
CA GLY A 276 -0.25 -26.57 33.22
C GLY A 276 -1.33 -25.54 33.53
N ARG A 277 -1.99 -25.04 32.48
CA ARG A 277 -3.36 -24.48 32.40
C ARG A 277 -3.52 -23.85 31.01
N GLY A 278 -3.94 -24.63 30.02
CA GLY A 278 -4.17 -24.13 28.67
C GLY A 278 -5.12 -25.04 27.91
N SER A 279 -6.42 -24.82 28.09
CA SER A 279 -7.44 -25.45 27.24
C SER A 279 -8.82 -24.74 27.23
N ALA A 280 -9.00 -23.64 27.97
CA ALA A 280 -10.29 -22.93 28.04
C ALA A 280 -10.40 -21.72 27.09
N TRP A 281 -9.27 -21.09 26.75
CA TRP A 281 -9.24 -19.86 25.94
C TRP A 281 -9.27 -20.13 24.42
N ASP A 282 -8.73 -21.27 23.98
CA ASP A 282 -8.73 -21.67 22.56
C ASP A 282 -10.13 -22.02 22.07
N GLY A 283 -10.93 -22.72 22.89
CA GLY A 283 -12.30 -23.10 22.52
C GLY A 283 -13.25 -21.90 22.42
N ALA A 284 -13.07 -20.86 23.26
CA ALA A 284 -13.89 -19.66 23.21
C ALA A 284 -13.61 -18.82 21.95
N ALA A 285 -12.33 -18.71 21.56
CA ALA A 285 -11.93 -18.03 20.34
C ALA A 285 -12.43 -18.78 19.09
N GLU A 286 -12.33 -20.10 19.06
CA GLU A 286 -12.85 -20.92 17.96
C GLU A 286 -14.38 -20.86 17.83
N GLN A 287 -15.10 -20.86 18.96
CA GLN A 287 -16.57 -20.71 18.95
C GLN A 287 -16.99 -19.33 18.43
N GLN A 288 -16.26 -18.29 18.81
CA GLN A 288 -16.54 -16.94 18.35
C GLN A 288 -16.25 -16.76 16.85
N ILE A 289 -15.21 -17.40 16.33
CA ILE A 289 -14.92 -17.43 14.89
C ILE A 289 -16.06 -18.10 14.13
N ARG A 290 -16.54 -19.27 14.59
CA ARG A 290 -17.65 -19.99 13.94
C ARG A 290 -18.96 -19.18 13.95
N LEU A 291 -19.24 -18.47 15.03
CA LEU A 291 -20.42 -17.60 15.10
C LEU A 291 -20.34 -16.44 14.09
N LEU A 292 -19.16 -15.83 13.97
CA LEU A 292 -18.92 -14.76 13.00
C LEU A 292 -18.99 -15.26 11.54
N GLU A 293 -18.56 -16.50 11.28
CA GLU A 293 -18.69 -17.13 9.95
C GLU A 293 -20.17 -17.33 9.58
N VAL A 294 -20.99 -17.84 10.50
CA VAL A 294 -22.43 -18.03 10.27
C VAL A 294 -23.14 -16.68 10.07
N GLU A 295 -22.77 -15.66 10.84
CA GLU A 295 -23.35 -14.32 10.69
C GLU A 295 -22.95 -13.65 9.37
N ASN A 296 -21.71 -13.84 8.91
CA ASN A 296 -21.28 -13.37 7.58
C ASN A 296 -22.05 -14.05 6.45
N ILE A 297 -22.29 -15.37 6.54
CA ILE A 297 -23.10 -16.09 5.54
C ILE A 297 -24.52 -15.49 5.50
N ARG A 298 -25.14 -15.31 6.67
CA ARG A 298 -26.49 -14.73 6.77
C ARG A 298 -26.58 -13.30 6.21
N LEU A 299 -25.56 -12.48 6.46
CA LEU A 299 -25.47 -11.13 5.89
C LEU A 299 -25.27 -11.18 4.37
N GLY A 300 -24.47 -12.11 3.85
CA GLY A 300 -24.32 -12.32 2.41
C GLY A 300 -25.61 -12.72 1.72
N GLU A 301 -26.40 -13.61 2.35
CA GLU A 301 -27.73 -13.98 1.87
C GLU A 301 -28.68 -12.79 1.87
N LEU A 302 -28.68 -11.97 2.93
CA LEU A 302 -29.51 -10.76 3.01
C LEU A 302 -29.15 -9.75 1.93
N VAL A 303 -27.85 -9.53 1.68
CA VAL A 303 -27.37 -8.65 0.60
C VAL A 303 -27.83 -9.18 -0.76
N SER A 304 -27.70 -10.48 -1.00
CA SER A 304 -28.17 -11.12 -2.24
C SER A 304 -29.68 -10.95 -2.43
N LEU A 305 -30.46 -11.04 -1.35
CA LEU A 305 -31.91 -10.86 -1.36
C LEU A 305 -32.29 -9.40 -1.63
N LEU A 306 -31.57 -8.45 -1.05
CA LEU A 306 -31.77 -7.01 -1.28
C LEU A 306 -31.37 -6.62 -2.72
N GLN A 307 -30.29 -7.17 -3.26
CA GLN A 307 -29.87 -6.96 -4.65
C GLN A 307 -30.93 -7.48 -5.62
N ARG A 308 -31.44 -8.70 -5.43
CA ARG A 308 -32.56 -9.22 -6.23
C ARG A 308 -33.82 -8.34 -6.14
N LYS A 309 -34.14 -7.85 -4.94
CA LYS A 309 -35.28 -6.93 -4.79
C LYS A 309 -35.05 -5.64 -5.56
N LEU A 310 -33.84 -5.10 -5.53
CA LEU A 310 -33.47 -3.89 -6.26
C LEU A 310 -33.60 -4.10 -7.78
N GLU A 311 -33.08 -5.21 -8.30
CA GLU A 311 -33.24 -5.61 -9.71
C GLU A 311 -34.72 -5.72 -10.11
N THR A 312 -35.55 -6.36 -9.28
CA THR A 312 -37.00 -6.44 -9.57
C THR A 312 -37.73 -5.09 -9.48
N TYR A 313 -37.21 -4.13 -8.71
CA TYR A 313 -37.75 -2.77 -8.66
C TYR A 313 -37.31 -1.93 -9.85
N GLU A 314 -36.11 -2.16 -10.38
CA GLU A 314 -35.61 -1.52 -11.59
C GLU A 314 -36.33 -2.05 -12.84
N ASP A 315 -36.63 -3.35 -12.90
CA ASP A 315 -37.40 -3.97 -14.00
C ASP A 315 -38.88 -3.58 -14.02
N ALA A 316 -39.43 -3.11 -12.89
CA ALA A 316 -40.82 -2.69 -12.76
C ALA A 316 -41.07 -1.19 -13.07
N ARG A 317 -40.02 -0.45 -13.45
CA ARG A 317 -40.05 1.00 -13.70
C ARG A 317 -39.90 1.33 -15.18
#